data_AF-K0W3Q4-F1
#
_entry.id   AF-K0W3Q4-F1
#
_cell.length_a   1.000
_cell.length_b   1.000
_cell.length_c   1.000
_cell.angle_alpha   90.00
_cell.angle_beta   90.00
_cell.angle_gamma   90.00
#
_symmetry.space_group_name_H-M   'P 1'
#
loop_
_entity.id
_entity.type
_entity.pdbx_description
1 polymer ?
#
loop_
_entity_poly.entity_id
_entity_poly.type
_entity_poly.pdbx_seq_one_letter_code
_entity_poly.pdbx_strand_id
1 'polypeptide(L)'
;MTTADYIALAFFACAWAGYSWLLKGRTFFGRTSLTHAMIERRRDWIYNSLRRDLKMIDTQIMAGLQNGTAFFASTSIFAIGSCFALLGATEKVDAVFADLPFVFHGGHAAFELKVGGLAALFGYAFFKFGWSYRLFNYCTILFGSIPMMRDTENDVIAAERAAERVIRMNVIAGSNFNEGLRAIFLSIGYLGWFINPYVFMGTTAIVIFVLARRQFFSEARLAIMDAGSPSNLHLSAIRRDMPSRDGNDLPEGL
;
A
#
# COMPACT_ATOMS: atom_id res chain seq x y z
N MET A 1 -7.75 13.59 -33.56
CA MET A 1 -8.28 12.87 -32.40
C MET A 1 -9.51 12.11 -32.88
N THR A 2 -9.48 10.80 -32.84
CA THR A 2 -10.63 9.97 -33.28
C THR A 2 -11.66 9.88 -32.17
N THR A 3 -12.93 9.60 -32.50
CA THR A 3 -13.98 9.32 -31.49
C THR A 3 -13.59 8.17 -30.56
N ALA A 4 -12.75 7.24 -31.03
CA ALA A 4 -12.18 6.16 -30.24
C ALA A 4 -11.24 6.63 -29.13
N ASP A 5 -10.50 7.73 -29.32
CA ASP A 5 -9.60 8.30 -28.29
C ASP A 5 -10.40 8.88 -27.11
N TYR A 6 -11.53 9.53 -27.39
CA TYR A 6 -12.44 10.02 -26.35
C TYR A 6 -13.14 8.90 -25.60
N ILE A 7 -13.54 7.83 -26.31
CA ILE A 7 -14.12 6.63 -25.68
C ILE A 7 -13.08 5.92 -24.81
N ALA A 8 -11.81 5.86 -25.23
CA ALA A 8 -10.71 5.30 -24.46
C ALA A 8 -10.43 6.09 -23.17
N LEU A 9 -10.42 7.42 -23.24
CA LEU A 9 -10.29 8.31 -22.07
C LEU A 9 -11.47 8.18 -21.12
N ALA A 10 -12.70 8.13 -21.64
CA ALA A 10 -13.91 7.93 -20.84
C ALA A 10 -13.90 6.54 -20.18
N PHE A 11 -13.51 5.50 -20.90
CA PHE A 11 -13.37 4.14 -20.36
C PHE A 11 -12.31 4.10 -19.26
N PHE A 12 -11.18 4.77 -19.45
CA PHE A 12 -10.12 4.85 -18.44
C PHE A 12 -10.57 5.60 -17.18
N ALA A 13 -11.26 6.74 -17.35
CA ALA A 13 -11.84 7.49 -16.23
C ALA A 13 -12.93 6.68 -15.51
N CYS A 14 -13.78 5.97 -16.25
CA CYS A 14 -14.80 5.08 -15.70
C CYS A 14 -14.20 3.84 -15.03
N ALA A 15 -13.12 3.28 -15.56
CA ALA A 15 -12.41 2.16 -14.96
C ALA A 15 -11.66 2.60 -13.69
N TRP A 16 -11.08 3.79 -13.70
CA TRP A 16 -10.48 4.42 -12.52
C TRP A 16 -11.50 4.68 -11.42
N ALA A 17 -12.60 5.36 -11.77
CA ALA A 17 -13.68 5.66 -10.85
C ALA A 17 -14.38 4.39 -10.37
N GLY A 18 -14.63 3.45 -11.28
CA GLY A 18 -15.24 2.15 -11.02
C GLY A 18 -14.38 1.30 -10.10
N TYR A 19 -13.07 1.26 -10.28
CA TYR A 19 -12.16 0.53 -9.39
C TYR A 19 -12.00 1.20 -8.03
N SER A 20 -11.96 2.54 -7.99
CA SER A 20 -11.95 3.30 -6.74
C SER A 20 -13.25 3.12 -5.95
N TRP A 21 -14.39 3.05 -6.64
CA TRP A 21 -15.70 2.78 -6.05
C TRP A 21 -15.85 1.33 -5.60
N LEU A 22 -15.37 0.38 -6.41
CA LEU A 22 -15.34 -1.05 -6.11
C LEU A 22 -14.54 -1.35 -4.83
N LEU A 23 -13.49 -0.56 -4.56
CA LEU A 23 -12.71 -0.69 -3.33
C LEU A 23 -13.24 0.09 -2.13
N LYS A 24 -14.09 1.10 -2.33
CA LYS A 24 -14.86 1.72 -1.23
C LYS A 24 -16.00 0.83 -0.78
N GLY A 25 -16.50 -0.05 -1.64
CA GLY A 25 -17.39 -1.14 -1.27
C GLY A 25 -16.71 -2.07 -0.26
N ARG A 26 -17.11 -1.99 1.01
CA ARG A 26 -16.60 -2.79 2.15
C ARG A 26 -16.58 -4.31 1.90
N THR A 27 -17.30 -4.77 0.89
CA THR A 27 -17.49 -6.18 0.57
C THR A 27 -17.82 -6.29 -0.91
N PHE A 28 -16.84 -6.69 -1.73
CA PHE A 28 -17.14 -7.26 -3.05
C PHE A 28 -16.83 -8.75 -2.98
N PHE A 29 -17.79 -9.59 -3.37
CA PHE A 29 -17.67 -11.06 -3.37
C PHE A 29 -17.57 -11.76 -1.99
N GLY A 30 -18.03 -11.13 -0.91
CA GLY A 30 -18.04 -11.75 0.43
C GLY A 30 -16.63 -12.01 1.00
N ARG A 31 -15.60 -11.33 0.49
CA ARG A 31 -14.20 -11.48 0.90
C ARG A 31 -13.66 -10.15 1.43
N THR A 32 -13.17 -10.15 2.66
CA THR A 32 -12.46 -9.01 3.27
C THR A 32 -11.20 -8.69 2.47
N SER A 33 -11.04 -7.43 2.07
CA SER A 33 -9.85 -6.99 1.33
C SER A 33 -8.57 -7.21 2.16
N LEU A 34 -7.44 -7.51 1.51
CA LEU A 34 -6.13 -7.66 2.18
C LEU A 34 -5.79 -6.43 3.05
N THR A 35 -6.20 -5.25 2.59
CA THR A 35 -6.11 -4.00 3.37
C THR A 35 -6.84 -4.13 4.71
N HIS A 36 -8.03 -4.73 4.75
CA HIS A 36 -8.79 -4.95 5.98
C HIS A 36 -8.16 -6.01 6.90
N ALA A 37 -7.58 -7.08 6.36
CA ALA A 37 -6.84 -8.06 7.16
C ALA A 37 -5.56 -7.44 7.78
N MET A 38 -4.89 -6.56 7.05
CA MET A 38 -3.73 -5.81 7.54
C MET A 38 -4.09 -4.71 8.54
N ILE A 39 -5.31 -4.18 8.51
CA ILE A 39 -5.81 -3.26 9.55
C ILE A 39 -5.82 -3.96 10.91
N GLU A 40 -6.32 -5.19 10.99
CA GLU A 40 -6.37 -5.94 12.26
C GLU A 40 -4.97 -6.22 12.79
N ARG A 41 -4.05 -6.66 11.93
CA ARG A 41 -2.66 -6.90 12.36
C ARG A 41 -1.92 -5.64 12.79
N ARG A 42 -2.26 -4.50 12.17
CA ARG A 42 -1.73 -3.19 12.54
C ARG A 42 -2.30 -2.71 13.88
N ARG A 43 -3.55 -3.08 14.21
CA ARG A 43 -4.10 -2.92 15.56
C ARG A 43 -3.30 -3.75 16.55
N ASP A 44 -3.15 -5.05 16.31
CA ASP A 44 -2.37 -5.94 17.20
C ASP A 44 -0.96 -5.40 17.46
N TRP A 45 -0.28 -4.92 16.41
CA TRP A 45 1.06 -4.36 16.52
C TRP A 45 1.09 -3.12 17.43
N ILE A 46 0.17 -2.17 17.25
CA ILE A 46 0.12 -0.94 18.05
C ILE A 46 -0.32 -1.25 19.50
N TYR A 47 -1.28 -2.16 19.71
CA TYR A 47 -1.66 -2.59 21.07
C TYR A 47 -0.53 -3.35 21.78
N ASN A 48 0.22 -4.19 21.07
CA ASN A 48 1.37 -4.88 21.64
C ASN A 48 2.52 -3.91 21.95
N SER A 49 2.66 -2.82 21.18
CA SER A 49 3.62 -1.76 21.45
C SER A 49 3.34 -1.00 22.76
N LEU A 50 2.06 -0.92 23.20
CA LEU A 50 1.71 -0.36 24.52
C LEU A 50 2.36 -1.11 25.68
N ARG A 51 2.55 -2.43 25.52
CA ARG A 51 3.17 -3.33 26.52
C ARG A 51 4.69 -3.40 26.42
N ARG A 52 5.32 -2.59 25.57
CA ARG A 52 6.79 -2.53 25.41
C ARG A 52 7.33 -1.23 26.01
N ASP A 53 8.36 -1.36 26.84
CA ASP A 53 9.11 -0.21 27.36
C ASP A 53 9.97 0.46 26.28
N LEU A 54 10.58 -0.32 25.38
CA LEU A 54 11.42 0.18 24.29
C LEU A 54 10.65 0.25 22.98
N LYS A 55 10.07 1.42 22.68
CA LYS A 55 9.29 1.68 21.45
C LYS A 55 10.16 2.07 20.23
N MET A 56 11.49 2.00 20.34
CA MET A 56 12.45 2.41 19.29
C MET A 56 12.37 1.53 18.02
N ILE A 57 12.07 0.24 18.18
CA ILE A 57 11.88 -0.66 17.01
C ILE A 57 10.65 -0.22 16.21
N ASP A 58 9.58 0.17 16.91
CA ASP A 58 8.32 0.54 16.27
C ASP A 58 8.45 1.88 15.53
N THR A 59 9.19 2.85 16.08
CA THR A 59 9.48 4.11 15.39
C THR A 59 10.35 3.93 14.16
N GLN A 60 11.29 2.98 14.16
CA GLN A 60 12.07 2.64 12.96
C GLN A 60 11.20 2.03 11.85
N ILE A 61 10.24 1.16 12.19
CA ILE A 61 9.28 0.61 11.22
C ILE A 61 8.46 1.74 10.58
N MET A 62 7.99 2.71 11.38
CA MET A 62 7.26 3.86 10.87
C MET A 62 8.12 4.75 9.97
N ALA A 63 9.38 5.00 10.35
CA ALA A 63 10.33 5.73 9.52
C ALA A 63 10.59 5.01 8.18
N GLY A 64 10.68 3.68 8.18
CA GLY A 64 10.79 2.87 6.97
C GLY A 64 9.60 3.07 6.01
N LEU A 65 8.36 3.04 6.53
CA LEU A 65 7.15 3.29 5.74
C LEU A 65 7.11 4.72 5.18
N GLN A 66 7.56 5.69 5.97
CA GLN A 66 7.66 7.09 5.56
C GLN A 66 8.69 7.28 4.44
N ASN A 67 9.88 6.68 4.58
CA ASN A 67 10.94 6.72 3.56
C ASN A 67 10.48 6.05 2.27
N GLY A 68 9.76 4.93 2.36
CA GLY A 68 9.16 4.29 1.18
C GLY A 68 8.18 5.22 0.45
N THR A 69 7.37 5.98 1.20
CA THR A 69 6.45 6.96 0.62
C THR A 69 7.20 8.13 -0.05
N ALA A 70 8.28 8.62 0.59
CA ALA A 70 9.12 9.66 0.02
C ALA A 70 9.79 9.21 -1.29
N PHE A 71 10.30 7.98 -1.33
CA PHE A 71 10.91 7.39 -2.53
C PHE A 71 9.94 7.41 -3.72
N PHE A 72 8.71 6.89 -3.54
CA PHE A 72 7.71 6.89 -4.61
C PHE A 72 7.23 8.29 -5.01
N ALA A 73 7.18 9.23 -4.06
CA ALA A 73 6.90 10.64 -4.36
C ALA A 73 7.98 11.24 -5.27
N SER A 74 9.27 11.02 -4.95
CA SER A 74 10.39 11.48 -5.78
C SER A 74 10.38 10.84 -7.16
N THR A 75 10.13 9.53 -7.27
CA THR A 75 9.98 8.86 -8.57
C THR A 75 8.86 9.46 -9.40
N SER A 76 7.74 9.83 -8.78
CA SER A 76 6.62 10.49 -9.47
C SER A 76 7.02 11.87 -10.01
N ILE A 77 7.82 12.66 -9.27
CA ILE A 77 8.36 13.94 -9.76
C ILE A 77 9.25 13.73 -10.98
N PHE A 78 10.17 12.75 -10.94
CA PHE A 78 11.02 12.43 -12.09
C PHE A 78 10.20 11.98 -13.30
N ALA A 79 9.15 11.19 -13.09
CA ALA A 79 8.24 10.78 -14.16
C ALA A 79 7.48 11.98 -14.78
N ILE A 80 7.03 12.94 -13.96
CA ILE A 80 6.44 14.20 -14.44
C ILE A 80 7.46 15.00 -15.27
N GLY A 81 8.68 15.16 -14.76
CA GLY A 81 9.76 15.84 -15.49
C GLY A 81 10.07 15.16 -16.83
N SER A 82 10.05 13.83 -16.86
CA SER A 82 10.22 13.05 -18.10
C SER A 82 9.09 13.28 -19.10
N CYS A 83 7.85 13.44 -18.62
CA CYS A 83 6.72 13.81 -19.50
C CYS A 83 6.91 15.21 -20.09
N PHE A 84 7.36 16.19 -19.30
CA PHE A 84 7.65 17.54 -19.82
C PHE A 84 8.83 17.54 -20.81
N ALA A 85 9.86 16.73 -20.57
CA ALA A 85 10.94 16.54 -21.53
C ALA A 85 10.44 15.95 -22.85
N LEU A 86 9.51 14.98 -22.80
CA LEU A 86 8.84 14.44 -23.98
C LEU A 86 8.05 15.52 -24.74
N LEU A 87 7.29 16.36 -24.04
CA LEU A 87 6.56 17.47 -24.67
C LEU A 87 7.50 18.46 -25.38
N GLY A 88 8.63 18.79 -24.76
CA GLY A 88 9.64 19.68 -25.36
C GLY A 88 10.42 19.05 -26.52
N ALA A 89 10.42 17.72 -26.63
CA ALA A 89 11.11 16.96 -27.68
C ALA A 89 10.15 16.27 -28.66
N THR A 90 8.89 16.71 -28.72
CA THR A 90 7.82 16.06 -29.51
C THR A 90 8.23 15.80 -30.96
N GLU A 91 8.83 16.78 -31.65
CA GLU A 91 9.27 16.63 -33.04
C GLU A 91 10.32 15.53 -33.25
N LYS A 92 11.26 15.37 -32.31
CA LYS A 92 12.29 14.33 -32.37
C LYS A 92 11.71 12.95 -32.11
N VAL A 93 10.73 12.88 -31.20
CA VAL A 93 10.07 11.63 -30.84
C VAL A 93 9.17 11.17 -31.99
N ASP A 94 8.41 12.08 -32.60
CA ASP A 94 7.59 11.80 -33.78
C ASP A 94 8.45 11.34 -34.98
N ALA A 95 9.64 11.92 -35.18
CA ALA A 95 10.56 11.48 -36.22
C ALA A 95 11.05 10.02 -36.01
N VAL A 96 11.31 9.61 -34.77
CA VAL A 96 11.68 8.23 -34.44
C VAL A 96 10.50 7.27 -34.62
N PHE A 97 9.29 7.71 -34.27
CA PHE A 97 8.08 6.90 -34.46
C PHE A 97 7.65 6.78 -35.92
N ALA A 98 7.96 7.76 -36.77
CA ALA A 98 7.70 7.72 -38.21
C ALA A 98 8.45 6.57 -38.91
N ASP A 99 9.61 6.17 -38.38
CA ASP A 99 10.37 5.02 -38.86
C ASP A 99 9.79 3.66 -38.41
N LEU A 100 8.81 3.63 -37.49
CA LEU A 100 8.17 2.40 -37.05
C LEU A 100 6.87 2.11 -37.83
N PRO A 101 6.80 1.01 -38.61
CA PRO A 101 5.66 0.69 -39.48
C PRO A 101 4.34 0.34 -38.74
N PHE A 102 4.35 0.24 -37.41
CA PHE A 102 3.20 -0.19 -36.60
C PHE A 102 2.56 0.91 -35.74
N VAL A 103 3.05 2.16 -35.78
CA VAL A 103 2.49 3.26 -34.97
C VAL A 103 1.53 4.12 -35.80
N PHE A 104 0.28 4.23 -35.35
CA PHE A 104 -0.71 5.11 -35.97
C PHE A 104 -0.29 6.57 -35.78
N HIS A 105 -0.15 7.30 -36.89
CA HIS A 105 0.25 8.71 -36.93
C HIS A 105 -0.89 9.60 -36.42
N GLY A 106 -1.07 9.65 -35.10
CA GLY A 106 -1.90 10.68 -34.47
C GLY A 106 -1.09 11.96 -34.40
N GLY A 107 -1.35 12.92 -35.28
CA GLY A 107 -0.56 14.16 -35.42
C GLY A 107 -0.27 14.90 -34.10
N HIS A 108 0.71 15.80 -34.10
CA HIS A 108 1.39 16.36 -32.91
C HIS A 108 0.46 16.69 -31.72
N ALA A 109 -0.70 17.32 -31.97
CA ALA A 109 -1.67 17.66 -30.92
C ALA A 109 -2.22 16.43 -30.15
N ALA A 110 -2.33 15.27 -30.81
CA ALA A 110 -2.73 14.02 -30.18
C ALA A 110 -1.64 13.48 -29.25
N PHE A 111 -0.37 13.58 -29.65
CA PHE A 111 0.76 13.17 -28.83
C PHE A 111 0.88 14.05 -27.58
N GLU A 112 0.76 15.38 -27.73
CA GLU A 112 0.77 16.32 -26.60
C GLU A 112 -0.36 16.02 -25.59
N LEU A 113 -1.57 15.71 -26.07
CA LEU A 113 -2.68 15.33 -25.20
C LEU A 113 -2.40 14.02 -24.43
N LYS A 114 -1.81 13.01 -25.09
CA LYS A 114 -1.42 11.74 -24.46
C LYS A 114 -0.38 11.97 -23.36
N VAL A 115 0.68 12.72 -23.67
CA VAL A 115 1.71 13.02 -22.66
C VAL A 115 1.14 13.88 -21.53
N GLY A 116 0.24 14.82 -21.82
CA GLY A 116 -0.48 15.62 -20.83
C GLY A 116 -1.32 14.77 -19.86
N GLY A 117 -2.05 13.77 -20.37
CA GLY A 117 -2.80 12.84 -19.53
C GLY A 117 -1.90 11.93 -18.67
N LEU A 118 -0.77 11.50 -19.22
CA LEU A 118 0.24 10.76 -18.46
C LEU A 118 0.87 11.62 -17.35
N ALA A 119 1.18 12.88 -17.64
CA ALA A 119 1.66 13.85 -16.66
C ALA A 119 0.62 14.10 -15.55
N ALA A 120 -0.66 14.20 -15.90
CA ALA A 120 -1.75 14.33 -14.93
C ALA A 120 -1.86 13.11 -14.01
N LEU A 121 -1.67 11.89 -14.52
CA LEU A 121 -1.64 10.66 -13.71
C LEU A 121 -0.48 10.66 -12.71
N PHE A 122 0.73 11.00 -13.15
CA PHE A 122 1.87 11.10 -12.25
C PHE A 122 1.72 12.26 -11.25
N GLY A 123 1.11 13.37 -11.67
CA GLY A 123 0.71 14.47 -10.79
C GLY A 123 -0.23 14.01 -9.69
N TYR A 124 -1.28 13.26 -10.05
CA TYR A 124 -2.18 12.65 -9.07
C TYR A 124 -1.44 11.71 -8.10
N ALA A 125 -0.55 10.86 -8.64
CA ALA A 125 0.26 9.94 -7.83
C ALA A 125 1.11 10.71 -6.82
N PHE A 126 1.79 11.78 -7.27
CA PHE A 126 2.60 12.66 -6.43
C PHE A 126 1.79 13.27 -5.29
N PHE A 127 0.61 13.84 -5.56
CA PHE A 127 -0.25 14.39 -4.50
C PHE A 127 -0.67 13.32 -3.48
N LYS A 128 -0.99 12.11 -3.94
CA LYS A 128 -1.36 11.00 -3.05
C LYS A 128 -0.21 10.52 -2.18
N PHE A 129 1.00 10.40 -2.73
CA PHE A 129 2.18 10.09 -1.92
C PHE A 129 2.54 11.22 -0.97
N GLY A 130 2.43 12.49 -1.38
CA GLY A 130 2.63 13.65 -0.50
C GLY A 130 1.65 13.68 0.68
N TRP A 131 0.38 13.36 0.43
CA TRP A 131 -0.62 13.20 1.50
C TRP A 131 -0.32 12.03 2.42
N SER A 132 0.05 10.88 1.86
CA SER A 132 0.45 9.73 2.66
C SER A 132 1.68 10.05 3.54
N TYR A 133 2.67 10.74 2.99
CA TYR A 133 3.89 11.14 3.70
C TYR A 133 3.57 12.04 4.90
N ARG A 134 2.75 13.07 4.69
CA ARG A 134 2.29 13.97 5.76
C ARG A 134 1.54 13.19 6.86
N LEU A 135 0.68 12.27 6.46
CA LEU A 135 -0.08 11.44 7.39
C LEU A 135 0.79 10.47 8.19
N PHE A 136 1.83 9.89 7.57
CA PHE A 136 2.83 9.09 8.28
C PHE A 136 3.59 9.93 9.31
N ASN A 137 4.00 11.15 8.98
CA ASN A 137 4.62 12.06 9.96
C ASN A 137 3.70 12.34 11.15
N TYR A 138 2.42 12.65 10.91
CA TYR A 138 1.45 12.83 11.98
C TYR A 138 1.28 11.57 12.82
N CYS A 139 1.29 10.40 12.18
CA CYS A 139 1.22 9.12 12.89
C CYS A 139 2.42 8.93 13.83
N THR A 140 3.64 9.28 13.39
CA THR A 140 4.86 9.21 14.21
C THR A 140 4.80 10.19 15.40
N ILE A 141 4.28 11.41 15.20
CA ILE A 141 4.08 12.39 16.29
C ILE A 141 3.05 11.86 17.30
N LEU A 142 1.91 11.35 16.83
CA LEU A 142 0.90 10.76 17.73
C LEU A 142 1.46 9.52 18.44
N PHE A 143 2.28 8.71 17.78
CA PHE A 143 2.93 7.54 18.39
C PHE A 143 3.92 7.95 19.47
N GLY A 144 4.69 9.03 19.25
CA GLY A 144 5.57 9.63 20.27
C GLY A 144 4.82 10.22 21.47
N SER A 145 3.54 10.54 21.32
CA SER A 145 2.68 11.02 22.42
C SER A 145 2.05 9.90 23.27
N ILE A 146 2.26 8.63 22.91
CA ILE A 146 1.77 7.49 23.69
C ILE A 146 2.57 7.39 25.01
N PRO A 147 1.89 7.30 26.17
CA PRO A 147 2.56 7.20 27.46
C PRO A 147 3.45 5.95 27.55
N MET A 148 4.50 6.03 28.37
CA MET A 148 5.40 4.90 28.62
C MET A 148 4.66 3.81 29.42
N MET A 149 5.18 2.58 29.44
CA MET A 149 4.47 1.43 30.01
C MET A 149 4.06 1.67 31.48
N ARG A 150 4.94 2.34 32.25
CA ARG A 150 4.72 2.73 33.65
C ARG A 150 3.56 3.72 33.85
N ASP A 151 3.30 4.60 32.89
CA ASP A 151 2.18 5.55 32.93
C ASP A 151 0.90 4.96 32.31
N THR A 152 1.05 3.97 31.44
CA THR A 152 -0.05 3.22 30.83
C THR A 152 -0.81 2.38 31.85
N GLU A 153 -0.13 1.85 32.87
CA GLU A 153 -0.75 1.12 33.99
C GLU A 153 -1.62 2.04 34.88
N ASN A 154 -1.34 3.34 34.90
CA ASN A 154 -2.09 4.32 35.70
C ASN A 154 -3.38 4.80 35.00
N ASP A 155 -3.39 4.90 33.66
CA ASP A 155 -4.60 5.25 32.88
C ASP A 155 -4.66 4.45 31.56
N VAL A 156 -5.12 3.22 31.67
CA VAL A 156 -5.29 2.27 30.55
C VAL A 156 -6.22 2.84 29.48
N ILE A 157 -7.28 3.55 29.87
CA ILE A 157 -8.31 4.06 28.94
C ILE A 157 -7.75 5.21 28.10
N ALA A 158 -6.93 6.09 28.68
CA ALA A 158 -6.26 7.15 27.91
C ALA A 158 -5.23 6.59 26.93
N ALA A 159 -4.47 5.57 27.33
CA ALA A 159 -3.49 4.90 26.47
C ALA A 159 -4.15 4.19 25.27
N GLU A 160 -5.27 3.48 25.50
CA GLU A 160 -6.04 2.86 24.42
C GLU A 160 -6.60 3.90 23.43
N ARG A 161 -7.13 5.03 23.93
CA ARG A 161 -7.60 6.13 23.07
C ARG A 161 -6.47 6.77 22.26
N ALA A 162 -5.25 6.85 22.81
CA ALA A 162 -4.08 7.32 22.07
C ALA A 162 -3.67 6.33 20.98
N ALA A 163 -3.58 5.04 21.31
CA ALA A 163 -3.29 3.96 20.36
C ALA A 163 -4.31 3.92 19.21
N GLU A 164 -5.60 4.06 19.50
CA GLU A 164 -6.62 4.01 18.45
C GLU A 164 -6.55 5.20 17.48
N ARG A 165 -6.15 6.39 17.97
CA ARG A 165 -5.87 7.54 17.10
C ARG A 165 -4.69 7.26 16.17
N VAL A 166 -3.60 6.66 16.67
CA VAL A 166 -2.45 6.24 15.85
C VAL A 166 -2.88 5.21 14.81
N ILE A 167 -3.62 4.17 15.22
CA ILE A 167 -4.15 3.13 14.32
C ILE A 167 -4.93 3.77 13.18
N ARG A 168 -5.93 4.62 13.50
CA ARG A 168 -6.76 5.28 12.48
C ARG A 168 -5.90 6.10 11.52
N MET A 169 -4.96 6.89 12.03
CA MET A 169 -4.07 7.69 11.20
C MET A 169 -3.20 6.83 10.27
N ASN A 170 -2.63 5.76 10.81
CA ASN A 170 -1.78 4.84 10.05
C ASN A 170 -2.56 4.16 8.92
N VAL A 171 -3.80 3.74 9.18
CA VAL A 171 -4.69 3.14 8.17
C VAL A 171 -5.00 4.11 7.04
N ILE A 172 -5.33 5.36 7.36
CA ILE A 172 -5.59 6.39 6.34
C ILE A 172 -4.31 6.67 5.53
N ALA A 173 -3.15 6.70 6.18
CA ALA A 173 -1.85 6.90 5.53
C ALA A 173 -1.56 5.79 4.50
N GLY A 174 -1.77 4.53 4.90
CA GLY A 174 -1.61 3.36 4.05
C GLY A 174 -2.61 3.31 2.89
N SER A 175 -3.84 3.80 3.08
CA SER A 175 -4.82 3.90 1.99
C SER A 175 -4.33 4.87 0.90
N ASN A 176 -3.87 6.06 1.28
CA ASN A 176 -3.35 7.05 0.32
C ASN A 176 -2.09 6.55 -0.40
N PHE A 177 -1.21 5.81 0.30
CA PHE A 177 -0.05 5.15 -0.33
C PHE A 177 -0.48 4.15 -1.40
N ASN A 178 -1.46 3.29 -1.09
CA ASN A 178 -2.00 2.31 -2.02
C ASN A 178 -2.71 2.96 -3.22
N GLU A 179 -3.40 4.09 -3.01
CA GLU A 179 -3.99 4.88 -4.10
C GLU A 179 -2.92 5.46 -5.03
N GLY A 180 -1.83 6.00 -4.47
CA GLY A 180 -0.68 6.47 -5.25
C GLY A 180 -0.02 5.35 -6.06
N LEU A 181 0.20 4.19 -5.45
CA LEU A 181 0.76 3.02 -6.15
C LEU A 181 -0.11 2.59 -7.33
N ARG A 182 -1.44 2.59 -7.16
CA ARG A 182 -2.36 2.26 -8.26
C ARG A 182 -2.26 3.26 -9.40
N ALA A 183 -2.09 4.55 -9.10
CA ALA A 183 -1.87 5.56 -10.12
C ALA A 183 -0.62 5.26 -10.96
N ILE A 184 0.49 4.87 -10.31
CA ILE A 184 1.71 4.45 -11.01
C ILE A 184 1.47 3.19 -11.86
N PHE A 185 0.81 2.16 -11.33
CA PHE A 185 0.53 0.96 -12.12
C PHE A 185 -0.37 1.26 -13.32
N LEU A 186 -1.33 2.17 -13.14
CA LEU A 186 -2.22 2.56 -14.22
C LEU A 186 -1.51 3.41 -15.28
N SER A 187 -0.54 4.25 -14.89
CA SER A 187 0.26 4.99 -15.86
C SER A 187 1.07 4.06 -16.78
N ILE A 188 1.49 2.89 -16.29
CA ILE A 188 2.10 1.84 -17.13
C ILE A 188 1.07 1.29 -18.13
N GLY A 189 -0.17 1.05 -17.71
CA GLY A 189 -1.25 0.64 -18.61
C GLY A 189 -1.53 1.69 -19.69
N TYR A 190 -1.43 2.97 -19.32
CA TYR A 190 -1.61 4.12 -20.19
C TYR A 190 -0.54 4.21 -21.29
N LEU A 191 0.68 3.73 -21.05
CA LEU A 191 1.72 3.68 -22.09
C LEU A 191 1.31 2.88 -23.32
N GLY A 192 0.40 1.90 -23.18
CA GLY A 192 -0.16 1.17 -24.32
C GLY A 192 -0.87 2.06 -25.36
N TRP A 193 -1.33 3.26 -24.95
CA TRP A 193 -1.96 4.23 -25.84
C TRP A 193 -0.98 4.91 -26.82
N PHE A 194 0.32 4.86 -26.56
CA PHE A 194 1.33 5.35 -27.50
C PHE A 194 1.46 4.43 -28.73
N ILE A 195 1.15 3.14 -28.60
CA ILE A 195 1.27 2.17 -29.70
C ILE A 195 -0.01 2.16 -30.55
N ASN A 196 -1.15 1.80 -29.93
CA ASN A 196 -2.42 1.65 -30.63
C ASN A 196 -3.61 1.67 -29.63
N PRO A 197 -4.78 2.24 -29.98
CA PRO A 197 -5.99 2.15 -29.16
C PRO A 197 -6.37 0.74 -28.70
N TYR A 198 -6.18 -0.29 -29.53
CA TYR A 198 -6.46 -1.68 -29.15
C TYR A 198 -5.45 -2.21 -28.12
N VAL A 199 -4.17 -1.83 -28.26
CA VAL A 199 -3.13 -2.15 -27.29
C VAL A 199 -3.43 -1.49 -25.95
N PHE A 200 -3.89 -0.23 -25.95
CA PHE A 200 -4.32 0.46 -24.73
C PHE A 200 -5.45 -0.26 -24.00
N MET A 201 -6.47 -0.74 -24.71
CA MET A 201 -7.55 -1.52 -24.09
C MET A 201 -7.00 -2.83 -23.48
N GLY A 202 -6.13 -3.52 -24.21
CA GLY A 202 -5.46 -4.73 -23.73
C GLY A 202 -4.57 -4.49 -22.50
N THR A 203 -3.69 -3.49 -22.55
CA THR A 203 -2.78 -3.15 -21.43
C THR A 203 -3.55 -2.67 -20.21
N THR A 204 -4.59 -1.84 -20.40
CA THR A 204 -5.45 -1.39 -19.29
C THR A 204 -6.19 -2.57 -18.67
N ALA A 205 -6.75 -3.47 -19.48
CA ALA A 205 -7.43 -4.68 -18.99
C ALA A 205 -6.45 -5.60 -18.25
N ILE A 206 -5.24 -5.80 -18.76
CA ILE A 206 -4.19 -6.59 -18.10
C ILE A 206 -3.79 -5.94 -16.77
N VAL A 207 -3.57 -4.63 -16.73
CA VAL A 207 -3.22 -3.92 -15.49
C VAL A 207 -4.35 -4.03 -14.46
N ILE A 208 -5.60 -3.83 -14.86
CA ILE A 208 -6.76 -4.01 -13.98
C ILE A 208 -6.85 -5.46 -13.50
N PHE A 209 -6.66 -6.44 -14.39
CA PHE A 209 -6.65 -7.86 -14.03
C PHE A 209 -5.51 -8.22 -13.08
N VAL A 210 -4.30 -7.71 -13.30
CA VAL A 210 -3.15 -7.90 -12.42
C VAL A 210 -3.39 -7.23 -11.07
N LEU A 211 -3.97 -6.01 -11.04
CA LEU A 211 -4.32 -5.33 -9.80
C LEU A 211 -5.43 -6.06 -9.03
N ALA A 212 -6.44 -6.57 -9.74
CA ALA A 212 -7.51 -7.37 -9.16
C ALA A 212 -6.98 -8.71 -8.64
N ARG A 213 -6.18 -9.44 -9.45
CA ARG A 213 -5.52 -10.68 -9.03
C ARG A 213 -4.58 -10.42 -7.84
N ARG A 214 -3.84 -9.31 -7.82
CA ARG A 214 -3.00 -8.94 -6.67
C ARG A 214 -3.82 -8.61 -5.42
N GLN A 215 -5.00 -8.01 -5.57
CA GLN A 215 -5.89 -7.71 -4.44
C GLN A 215 -6.63 -8.94 -3.90
N PHE A 216 -7.04 -9.87 -4.77
CA PHE A 216 -7.92 -10.99 -4.43
C PHE A 216 -7.22 -12.35 -4.38
N PHE A 217 -6.05 -12.49 -4.99
CA PHE A 217 -5.35 -13.76 -5.21
C PHE A 217 -3.93 -13.79 -4.63
N SER A 218 -3.49 -12.73 -3.95
CA SER A 218 -2.13 -12.70 -3.41
C SER A 218 -1.99 -13.68 -2.24
N GLU A 219 -0.99 -14.56 -2.35
CA GLU A 219 -0.52 -15.50 -1.32
C GLU A 219 -0.22 -14.83 0.03
N ALA A 220 -0.05 -13.50 0.06
CA ALA A 220 0.01 -12.73 1.31
C ALA A 220 -1.26 -12.90 2.17
N ARG A 221 -2.44 -13.09 1.57
CA ARG A 221 -3.66 -13.46 2.30
C ARG A 221 -3.56 -14.86 2.89
N LEU A 222 -3.03 -15.82 2.11
CA LEU A 222 -2.79 -17.17 2.61
C LEU A 222 -1.82 -17.11 3.79
N ALA A 223 -0.71 -16.39 3.69
CA ALA A 223 0.25 -16.24 4.80
C ALA A 223 -0.31 -15.56 6.06
N ILE A 224 -1.30 -14.66 5.92
CA ILE A 224 -1.99 -14.03 7.07
C ILE A 224 -3.10 -14.93 7.64
N MET A 225 -3.74 -15.76 6.80
CA MET A 225 -4.81 -16.68 7.20
C MET A 225 -4.31 -18.07 7.61
N ASP A 226 -3.11 -18.49 7.19
CA ASP A 226 -2.35 -19.67 7.62
C ASP A 226 -1.69 -19.46 8.99
N ALA A 227 -2.29 -18.61 9.83
CA ALA A 227 -2.18 -18.77 11.28
C ALA A 227 -2.97 -20.00 11.78
N GLY A 228 -3.24 -20.98 10.93
CA GLY A 228 -3.32 -22.37 11.36
C GLY A 228 -1.96 -22.73 11.93
N SER A 229 -1.87 -22.69 13.27
CA SER A 229 -0.75 -23.12 14.11
C SER A 229 0.35 -23.82 13.32
N PRO A 230 1.58 -23.28 13.21
CA PRO A 230 2.68 -24.13 12.84
C PRO A 230 2.71 -25.22 13.91
N SER A 231 2.45 -26.46 13.51
CA SER A 231 2.63 -27.66 14.33
C SER A 231 4.12 -27.87 14.59
N ASN A 232 4.78 -26.85 15.15
CA ASN A 232 6.13 -26.93 15.65
C ASN A 232 6.06 -27.63 17.01
N LEU A 233 5.74 -28.93 16.97
CA LEU A 233 5.82 -29.89 18.06
C LEU A 233 7.25 -30.03 18.63
N HIS A 234 8.23 -29.32 18.05
CA HIS A 234 9.64 -29.40 18.40
C HIS A 234 10.11 -28.40 19.46
N LEU A 235 9.27 -27.46 19.89
CA LEU A 235 9.65 -26.49 20.95
C LEU A 235 8.90 -26.68 22.28
N SER A 236 8.36 -27.87 22.53
CA SER A 236 7.69 -28.22 23.78
C SER A 236 8.48 -29.28 24.56
N ALA A 237 9.70 -28.96 25.00
CA ALA A 237 10.31 -29.68 26.11
C ALA A 237 11.55 -28.94 26.66
N ILE A 238 11.37 -27.75 27.24
CA ILE A 238 12.21 -27.41 28.39
C ILE A 238 11.35 -27.68 29.62
N ARG A 239 11.39 -28.94 30.05
CA ARG A 239 10.84 -29.41 31.32
C ARG A 239 11.47 -28.55 32.43
N ARG A 240 10.67 -27.66 33.03
CA ARG A 240 11.01 -27.06 34.32
C ARG A 240 10.97 -28.20 35.33
N ASP A 241 12.14 -28.67 35.77
CA ASP A 241 12.22 -29.45 37.00
C ASP A 241 11.68 -28.59 38.14
N MET A 242 10.49 -28.94 38.61
CA MET A 242 10.00 -28.51 39.93
C MET A 242 10.49 -29.53 40.97
N PRO A 243 10.88 -29.07 42.17
CA PRO A 243 11.45 -29.93 43.19
C PRO A 243 10.39 -30.91 43.71
N SER A 244 10.75 -32.19 43.77
CA SER A 244 9.94 -33.24 44.39
C SER A 244 9.76 -32.94 45.87
N ARG A 245 8.55 -32.55 46.24
CA ARG A 245 8.10 -32.49 47.62
C ARG A 245 7.18 -33.67 47.82
N ASP A 246 7.76 -34.80 48.19
CA ASP A 246 7.01 -35.89 48.81
C ASP A 246 7.52 -36.03 50.24
N GLY A 247 6.60 -35.80 51.18
CA GLY A 247 6.85 -36.02 52.58
C GLY A 247 6.53 -37.46 52.94
N ASN A 248 7.14 -37.90 54.05
CA ASN A 248 6.54 -38.71 55.10
C ASN A 248 7.47 -39.85 55.52
N ASP A 249 8.39 -39.55 56.46
CA ASP A 249 8.89 -40.56 57.40
C ASP A 249 8.60 -40.04 58.81
N LEU A 250 7.74 -40.79 59.50
CA LEU A 250 7.23 -40.60 60.85
C LEU A 250 8.33 -40.90 61.91
N PRO A 251 8.11 -40.51 63.18
CA PRO A 251 9.10 -40.60 64.25
C PRO A 251 9.04 -41.97 64.96
N GLU A 252 10.19 -42.62 65.14
CA GLU A 252 10.40 -43.63 66.19
C GLU A 252 11.76 -43.38 66.86
N GLY A 253 11.75 -43.24 68.17
CA GLY A 253 12.88 -42.80 68.99
C GLY A 253 13.73 -43.92 69.58
N LEU A 254 14.85 -43.50 70.16
CA LEU A 254 15.35 -43.81 71.51
C LEU A 254 16.56 -42.92 71.80
#